data_AF-A0A327NR03-F1
#
_entry.id   AF-A0A327NR03-F1
#
_cell.length_a   1.000
_cell.length_b   1.000
_cell.length_c   1.000
_cell.angle_alpha   90.00
_cell.angle_beta   90.00
_cell.angle_gamma   90.00
#
_symmetry.space_group_name_H-M   'P 1'
#
loop_
_entity.id
_entity.type
_entity.pdbx_description
1 polymer ?
#
loop_
_entity_poly.entity_id
_entity_poly.type
_entity_poly.pdbx_seq_one_letter_code
_entity_poly.pdbx_strand_id
1 'polypeptide(L)'
;MAQQWQQDLHAPDGALGTIKTTSFAVGDLNHDGFLDVYASHYPRADAEDELWLNRGNGNHFIGITLQGLQSNTNGVGAKIILYRADGSRQVREVRAGESYGITNAYTQLFGLGTSAAIARIEVQWPSGQVSRLTQPTADQFLTITESLCSISTCIPLRVTAIK
;
A
#
# COMPACT_ATOMS: atom_id res chain seq x y z
N MET A 1 11.00 9.07 -15.51
CA MET A 1 10.29 8.01 -14.78
C MET A 1 9.54 7.04 -15.70
N ALA A 2 8.80 7.48 -16.73
CA ALA A 2 8.12 6.56 -17.67
C ALA A 2 9.06 5.76 -18.60
N GLN A 3 10.26 6.27 -18.88
CA GLN A 3 11.20 5.63 -19.82
C GLN A 3 11.97 4.43 -19.26
N GLN A 4 12.09 4.29 -17.94
CA GLN A 4 12.79 3.15 -17.32
C GLN A 4 11.94 1.86 -17.41
N TRP A 5 10.64 1.97 -17.14
CA TRP A 5 9.69 0.85 -17.20
C TRP A 5 9.56 0.21 -18.60
N GLN A 6 9.76 1.02 -19.64
CA GLN A 6 9.62 0.56 -21.01
C GLN A 6 10.83 -0.25 -21.48
N GLN A 7 11.98 -0.12 -20.82
CA GLN A 7 13.17 -0.93 -21.13
C GLN A 7 13.10 -2.33 -20.50
N ASP A 8 12.52 -2.47 -19.30
CA ASP A 8 12.43 -3.77 -18.61
C ASP A 8 11.40 -4.71 -19.28
N LEU A 9 10.38 -4.16 -19.94
CA LEU A 9 9.42 -4.94 -20.77
C LEU A 9 10.03 -5.54 -22.04
N HIS A 10 11.21 -5.08 -22.46
CA HIS A 10 11.91 -5.54 -23.67
C HIS A 10 13.16 -6.36 -23.37
N ALA A 11 13.40 -6.76 -22.12
CA ALA A 11 14.35 -7.82 -21.84
C ALA A 11 13.92 -9.09 -22.61
N PRO A 12 14.84 -9.81 -23.29
CA PRO A 12 14.51 -10.98 -24.10
C PRO A 12 13.82 -12.11 -23.29
N ASP A 13 13.94 -12.05 -21.96
CA ASP A 13 13.34 -13.00 -21.02
C ASP A 13 12.11 -12.44 -20.29
N GLY A 14 11.63 -11.24 -20.64
CA GLY A 14 10.55 -10.54 -19.93
C GLY A 14 10.95 -10.04 -18.53
N ALA A 15 10.25 -9.02 -18.03
CA ALA A 15 10.51 -8.43 -16.71
C ALA A 15 10.25 -9.38 -15.53
N LEU A 16 9.66 -10.57 -15.78
CA LEU A 16 9.28 -11.58 -14.79
C LEU A 16 9.95 -12.95 -15.07
N GLY A 17 11.04 -12.97 -15.85
CA GLY A 17 11.72 -14.21 -16.21
C GLY A 17 11.00 -15.03 -17.28
N THR A 18 11.66 -16.10 -17.72
CA THR A 18 11.23 -16.93 -18.86
C THR A 18 10.09 -17.91 -18.52
N ILE A 19 9.72 -18.01 -17.24
CA ILE A 19 8.68 -18.92 -16.75
C ILE A 19 7.33 -18.20 -16.78
N LYS A 20 6.29 -18.85 -17.32
CA LYS A 20 4.93 -18.31 -17.26
C LYS A 20 4.43 -18.29 -15.81
N THR A 21 4.37 -17.10 -15.23
CA THR A 21 3.72 -16.82 -13.94
C THR A 21 2.20 -17.01 -14.04
N THR A 22 1.59 -17.72 -13.08
CA THR A 22 0.13 -17.92 -13.04
C THR A 22 -0.57 -16.87 -12.17
N SER A 23 0.08 -16.41 -11.11
CA SER A 23 -0.40 -15.33 -10.26
C SER A 23 0.75 -14.59 -9.59
N PHE A 24 0.51 -13.35 -9.15
CA PHE A 24 1.46 -12.61 -8.33
C PHE A 24 0.71 -11.75 -7.32
N ALA A 25 1.32 -11.52 -6.15
CA ALA A 25 0.87 -10.56 -5.16
C ALA A 25 1.98 -9.54 -4.89
N VAL A 26 1.58 -8.33 -4.52
CA VAL A 26 2.48 -7.25 -4.13
C VAL A 26 2.29 -6.86 -2.66
N GLY A 27 3.40 -6.54 -2.01
CA GLY A 27 3.47 -6.14 -0.61
C GLY A 27 4.86 -5.61 -0.29
N ASP A 28 5.16 -5.39 0.97
CA ASP A 28 6.50 -5.04 1.45
C ASP A 28 6.83 -6.03 2.56
N LEU A 29 7.57 -7.07 2.18
CA LEU A 29 7.75 -8.27 2.99
C LEU A 29 8.79 -8.06 4.09
N ASN A 30 9.80 -7.24 3.80
CA ASN A 30 10.91 -6.94 4.71
C ASN A 30 10.72 -5.61 5.48
N HIS A 31 9.61 -4.90 5.24
CA HIS A 31 9.27 -3.61 5.85
C HIS A 31 10.32 -2.51 5.59
N ASP A 32 10.87 -2.46 4.38
CA ASP A 32 11.87 -1.45 4.01
C ASP A 32 11.29 -0.24 3.26
N GLY A 33 9.97 -0.22 3.04
CA GLY A 33 9.26 0.86 2.38
C GLY A 33 9.17 0.71 0.86
N PHE A 34 9.65 -0.40 0.31
CA PHE A 34 9.61 -0.70 -1.12
C PHE A 34 8.69 -1.89 -1.42
N LEU A 35 7.99 -1.82 -2.56
CA LEU A 35 7.10 -2.91 -2.96
C LEU A 35 7.93 -4.07 -3.52
N ASP A 36 7.74 -5.23 -2.90
CA ASP A 36 8.17 -6.56 -3.31
C ASP A 36 7.09 -7.26 -4.13
N VAL A 37 7.51 -8.30 -4.86
CA VAL A 37 6.62 -9.15 -5.66
C VAL A 37 6.82 -10.60 -5.24
N TYR A 38 5.73 -11.29 -4.97
CA TYR A 38 5.69 -12.74 -4.85
C TYR A 38 4.91 -13.31 -6.03
N ALA A 39 5.53 -14.12 -6.87
CA ALA A 39 4.84 -14.88 -7.93
C ALA A 39 4.61 -16.32 -7.50
N SER A 40 3.40 -16.81 -7.76
CA SER A 40 3.12 -18.23 -7.70
C SER A 40 3.04 -18.82 -9.10
N HIS A 41 3.53 -20.06 -9.20
CA HIS A 41 3.46 -20.89 -10.40
C HIS A 41 2.45 -22.03 -10.26
N TYR A 42 1.70 -22.11 -9.16
CA TYR A 42 0.66 -23.12 -8.95
C TYR A 42 -0.34 -23.15 -10.13
N PRO A 43 -0.77 -24.35 -10.60
CA PRO A 43 -0.50 -25.69 -10.08
C PRO A 43 0.72 -26.40 -10.72
N ARG A 44 1.65 -25.66 -11.32
CA ARG A 44 2.80 -26.27 -11.98
C ARG A 44 3.71 -26.95 -10.96
N ALA A 45 4.09 -28.19 -11.25
CA ALA A 45 5.04 -28.95 -10.44
C ALA A 45 6.50 -28.78 -10.91
N ASP A 46 6.69 -28.15 -12.08
CA ASP A 46 7.99 -27.94 -12.73
C ASP A 46 8.53 -26.51 -12.57
N ALA A 47 7.92 -25.71 -11.71
CA ALA A 47 8.34 -24.34 -11.40
C ALA A 47 8.16 -24.06 -9.91
N GLU A 48 9.14 -23.39 -9.30
CA GLU A 48 9.08 -22.92 -7.92
C GLU A 48 8.47 -21.53 -7.87
N ASP A 49 7.82 -21.18 -6.76
CA ASP A 49 7.36 -19.81 -6.52
C ASP A 49 8.55 -18.86 -6.35
N GLU A 50 8.41 -17.62 -6.78
CA GLU A 50 9.50 -16.65 -6.85
C GLU A 50 9.20 -15.41 -6.01
N LEU A 51 10.23 -14.93 -5.31
CA LEU A 51 10.17 -13.70 -4.51
C LEU A 51 11.21 -12.72 -5.04
N TRP A 52 10.77 -11.54 -5.47
CA TRP A 52 11.64 -10.43 -5.81
C TRP A 52 11.53 -9.36 -4.74
N LEU A 53 12.61 -9.23 -3.99
CA LEU A 53 12.79 -8.11 -3.07
C LEU A 53 13.26 -6.88 -3.83
N ASN A 54 12.56 -5.78 -3.64
CA ASN A 54 12.97 -4.50 -4.17
C ASN A 54 14.16 -3.98 -3.36
N ARG A 55 15.27 -3.68 -4.03
CA ARG A 55 16.50 -3.22 -3.35
C ARG A 55 16.46 -1.75 -2.95
N GLY A 56 15.32 -1.10 -3.18
CA GLY A 56 15.06 0.27 -2.78
C GLY A 56 15.93 1.31 -3.47
N ASN A 57 15.93 2.50 -2.86
CA ASN A 57 16.73 3.66 -3.23
C ASN A 57 16.69 4.68 -2.08
N GLY A 58 17.25 5.88 -2.27
CA GLY A 58 17.25 6.94 -1.26
C GLY A 58 15.95 7.76 -1.19
N ASN A 59 14.84 7.31 -1.77
CA ASN A 59 13.57 8.03 -1.70
C ASN A 59 12.83 7.70 -0.39
N HIS A 60 11.96 8.63 -0.01
CA HIS A 60 11.11 8.53 1.16
C HIS A 60 9.82 7.76 0.86
N PHE A 61 9.20 7.22 1.91
CA PHE A 61 7.93 6.50 1.83
C PHE A 61 7.01 6.80 3.02
N ILE A 62 5.77 6.33 2.94
CA ILE A 62 4.94 6.10 4.13
C ILE A 62 4.02 4.91 3.87
N GLY A 63 4.01 3.95 4.80
CA GLY A 63 3.12 2.81 4.79
C GLY A 63 1.90 3.07 5.65
N ILE A 64 0.70 2.77 5.13
CA ILE A 64 -0.55 3.03 5.86
C ILE A 64 -1.40 1.76 5.90
N THR A 65 -1.66 1.28 7.11
CA THR A 65 -2.61 0.20 7.40
C THR A 65 -3.84 0.81 8.05
N LEU A 66 -5.03 0.32 7.68
CA LEU A 66 -6.28 0.78 8.25
C LEU A 66 -6.85 -0.25 9.23
N GLN A 67 -7.48 0.26 10.29
CA GLN A 67 -8.27 -0.56 11.20
C GLN A 67 -9.68 0.02 11.30
N GLY A 68 -10.65 -0.64 10.69
CA GLY A 68 -12.06 -0.26 10.78
C GLY A 68 -12.64 -0.59 12.16
N LEU A 69 -13.56 0.27 12.64
CA LEU A 69 -14.35 0.05 13.85
C LEU A 69 -15.85 -0.02 13.53
N GLN A 70 -16.35 0.87 12.66
CA GLN A 70 -17.71 0.82 12.11
C GLN A 70 -17.71 0.08 10.76
N SER A 71 -16.71 0.37 9.94
CA SER A 71 -16.39 -0.32 8.71
C SER A 71 -15.77 -1.69 9.02
N ASN A 72 -15.59 -2.54 7.99
CA ASN A 72 -14.91 -3.83 8.18
C ASN A 72 -13.49 -3.62 8.75
N THR A 73 -13.01 -4.58 9.54
CA THR A 73 -11.79 -4.45 10.35
C THR A 73 -10.54 -4.12 9.54
N ASN A 74 -10.46 -4.58 8.29
CA ASN A 74 -9.32 -4.34 7.39
C ASN A 74 -9.46 -3.02 6.59
N GLY A 75 -10.57 -2.29 6.74
CA GLY A 75 -10.83 -1.06 6.01
C GLY A 75 -11.04 -1.25 4.51
N VAL A 76 -11.41 -2.45 4.04
CA VAL A 76 -11.65 -2.74 2.61
C VAL A 76 -12.72 -1.79 2.05
N GLY A 77 -12.44 -1.18 0.90
CA GLY A 77 -13.25 -0.15 0.26
C GLY A 77 -12.95 1.27 0.73
N ALA A 78 -12.11 1.46 1.76
CA ALA A 78 -11.69 2.78 2.18
C ALA A 78 -10.69 3.38 1.19
N LYS A 79 -10.80 4.69 0.97
CA LYS A 79 -9.89 5.46 0.12
C LYS A 79 -8.95 6.30 0.98
N ILE A 80 -7.65 6.10 0.80
CA ILE A 80 -6.60 6.89 1.43
C ILE A 80 -6.08 7.90 0.42
N ILE A 81 -6.13 9.17 0.80
CA ILE A 81 -5.69 10.30 -0.02
C ILE A 81 -4.54 10.99 0.72
N LEU A 82 -3.35 10.94 0.12
CA LEU A 82 -2.17 11.62 0.63
C LEU A 82 -1.97 12.93 -0.14
N TYR A 83 -1.93 14.04 0.58
CA TYR A 83 -1.68 15.38 0.05
C TYR A 83 -0.24 15.80 0.40
N ARG A 84 0.50 16.23 -0.61
CA ARG A 84 1.86 16.76 -0.45
C ARG A 84 1.83 18.28 -0.28
N ALA A 85 2.94 18.83 0.22
CA ALA A 85 3.10 20.27 0.41
C ALA A 85 3.09 21.06 -0.93
N ASP A 86 3.48 20.41 -2.04
CA ASP A 86 3.46 20.99 -3.38
C ASP A 86 2.07 21.00 -4.05
N GLY A 87 1.03 20.55 -3.35
CA GLY A 87 -0.34 20.46 -3.85
C GLY A 87 -0.65 19.19 -4.64
N SER A 88 0.34 18.34 -4.93
CA SER A 88 0.10 17.04 -5.55
C SER A 88 -0.57 16.07 -4.57
N ARG A 89 -1.28 15.08 -5.12
CA ARG A 89 -1.96 14.05 -4.32
C ARG A 89 -1.80 12.66 -4.91
N GLN A 90 -1.74 11.67 -4.02
CA GLN A 90 -1.81 10.26 -4.36
C GLN A 90 -3.03 9.64 -3.71
N VAL A 91 -3.61 8.64 -4.38
CA VAL A 91 -4.80 7.94 -3.90
C VAL A 91 -4.54 6.44 -3.95
N ARG A 92 -4.92 5.75 -2.88
CA ARG A 92 -4.97 4.30 -2.76
C ARG A 92 -6.31 3.87 -2.21
N GLU A 93 -6.75 2.68 -2.55
CA GLU A 93 -7.95 2.06 -2.02
C GLU A 93 -7.57 0.70 -1.46
N VAL A 94 -8.08 0.38 -0.26
CA VAL A 94 -7.84 -0.95 0.32
C VAL A 94 -8.78 -1.95 -0.34
N ARG A 95 -8.24 -3.02 -0.91
CA ARG A 95 -8.99 -4.04 -1.64
C ARG A 95 -8.78 -5.42 -1.03
N ALA A 96 -9.83 -6.24 -1.02
CA ALA A 96 -9.79 -7.63 -0.51
C ALA A 96 -9.46 -8.68 -1.59
N GLY A 97 -9.05 -8.24 -2.77
CA GLY A 97 -8.66 -9.14 -3.84
C GLY A 97 -8.26 -8.37 -5.08
N GLU A 98 -7.46 -9.02 -5.90
CA GLU A 98 -7.13 -8.64 -7.26
C GLU A 98 -7.36 -9.85 -8.16
N SER A 99 -7.89 -9.64 -9.36
CA SER A 99 -8.13 -10.73 -10.34
C SER A 99 -8.81 -11.97 -9.72
N TYR A 100 -8.36 -13.17 -10.10
CA TYR A 100 -8.86 -14.45 -9.60
C TYR A 100 -7.93 -15.03 -8.54
N GLY A 101 -8.37 -15.05 -7.28
CA GLY A 101 -7.68 -15.72 -6.18
C GLY A 101 -6.41 -15.04 -5.67
N ILE A 102 -6.15 -13.79 -6.05
CA ILE A 102 -5.00 -13.01 -5.58
C ILE A 102 -5.47 -12.00 -4.53
N THR A 103 -4.67 -11.82 -3.48
CA THR A 103 -4.86 -10.74 -2.50
C THR A 103 -3.50 -10.11 -2.23
N ASN A 104 -3.39 -8.80 -2.48
CA ASN A 104 -2.21 -8.02 -2.12
C ASN A 104 -2.23 -7.65 -0.63
N ALA A 105 -1.10 -7.16 -0.11
CA ALA A 105 -1.05 -6.62 1.24
C ALA A 105 -2.08 -5.49 1.44
N TYR A 106 -2.73 -5.46 2.61
CA TYR A 106 -3.64 -4.37 2.97
C TYR A 106 -2.91 -3.05 3.27
N THR A 107 -1.63 -3.11 3.63
CA THR A 107 -0.78 -1.93 3.80
C THR A 107 -0.64 -1.19 2.47
N GLN A 108 -1.04 0.07 2.46
CA GLN A 108 -0.91 0.93 1.29
C GLN A 108 0.40 1.72 1.37
N LEU A 109 1.33 1.42 0.47
CA LEU A 109 2.58 2.16 0.34
C LEU A 109 2.43 3.37 -0.59
N PHE A 110 2.90 4.50 -0.09
CA PHE A 110 3.02 5.75 -0.82
C PHE A 110 4.49 6.13 -0.96
N GLY A 111 5.01 6.06 -2.18
CA GLY A 111 6.33 6.61 -2.48
C GLY A 111 6.29 8.14 -2.46
N LEU A 112 7.18 8.75 -1.69
CA LEU A 112 7.29 10.20 -1.51
C LEU A 112 8.39 10.82 -2.40
N GLY A 113 9.27 10.01 -2.96
CA GLY A 113 10.39 10.50 -3.77
C GLY A 113 11.42 11.20 -2.89
N THR A 114 12.09 12.24 -3.40
CA THR A 114 13.12 12.97 -2.65
C THR A 114 12.57 13.95 -1.61
N SER A 115 11.25 14.09 -1.49
CA SER A 115 10.61 15.01 -0.55
C SER A 115 9.77 14.26 0.47
N ALA A 116 10.18 14.31 1.74
CA ALA A 116 9.48 13.69 2.87
C ALA A 116 8.24 14.48 3.33
N ALA A 117 7.96 15.65 2.76
CA ALA A 117 6.93 16.55 3.27
C ALA A 117 5.50 16.11 2.90
N ILE A 118 4.77 15.59 3.89
CA ILE A 118 3.35 15.27 3.78
C ILE A 118 2.55 16.39 4.44
N ALA A 119 1.59 16.97 3.73
CA ALA A 119 0.71 18.00 4.29
C ALA A 119 -0.42 17.36 5.12
N ARG A 120 -1.07 16.34 4.55
CA ARG A 120 -2.22 15.67 5.18
C ARG A 120 -2.47 14.30 4.57
N ILE A 121 -2.96 13.37 5.39
CA ILE A 121 -3.60 12.13 4.94
C ILE A 121 -5.08 12.22 5.29
N GLU A 122 -5.95 11.89 4.34
CA GLU A 122 -7.39 11.74 4.54
C GLU A 122 -7.78 10.28 4.25
N VAL A 123 -8.56 9.67 5.15
CA VAL A 123 -9.15 8.35 4.95
C VAL A 123 -10.66 8.52 4.84
N GLN A 124 -11.22 8.14 3.70
CA GLN A 124 -12.66 8.08 3.46
C GLN A 124 -13.11 6.64 3.66
N TRP A 125 -13.85 6.39 4.74
CA TRP A 125 -14.26 5.06 5.15
C TRP A 125 -15.56 4.61 4.46
N PRO A 126 -15.78 3.29 4.25
CA PRO A 126 -17.05 2.76 3.76
C PRO A 126 -18.27 3.15 4.60
N SER A 127 -18.08 3.38 5.90
CA SER A 127 -19.10 3.92 6.80
C SER A 127 -19.57 5.34 6.45
N GLY A 128 -18.88 6.04 5.55
CA GLY A 128 -19.08 7.44 5.21
C GLY A 128 -18.30 8.41 6.11
N GLN A 129 -17.63 7.91 7.15
CA GLN A 129 -16.77 8.73 8.00
C GLN A 129 -15.49 9.18 7.28
N VAL A 130 -14.90 10.27 7.76
CA VAL A 130 -13.63 10.79 7.25
C VAL A 130 -12.65 11.04 8.39
N SER A 131 -11.51 10.37 8.36
CA SER A 131 -10.40 10.61 9.29
C SER A 131 -9.33 11.46 8.62
N ARG A 132 -8.70 12.36 9.38
CA ARG A 132 -7.67 13.28 8.88
C ARG A 132 -6.47 13.29 9.81
N LEU A 133 -5.28 13.09 9.25
CA LEU A 133 -4.00 13.20 9.93
C LEU A 133 -3.18 14.31 9.27
N THR A 134 -2.83 15.34 10.03
CA THR A 134 -2.06 16.49 9.54
C THR A 134 -0.57 16.29 9.78
N GLN A 135 0.25 16.63 8.78
CA GLN A 135 1.71 16.65 8.86
C GLN A 135 2.37 15.39 9.49
N PRO A 136 2.00 14.17 9.05
CA PRO A 136 2.68 12.97 9.51
C PRO A 136 4.14 12.95 9.05
N THR A 137 5.02 12.38 9.87
CA THR A 137 6.42 12.13 9.50
C THR A 137 6.49 11.03 8.42
N ALA A 138 7.39 11.18 7.45
CA ALA A 138 7.70 10.14 6.48
C ALA A 138 8.51 8.97 7.10
N ASP A 139 8.82 7.99 6.27
CA ASP A 139 9.72 6.85 6.51
C ASP A 139 9.29 5.99 7.70
N GLN A 140 7.99 5.72 7.77
CA GLN A 140 7.39 4.89 8.80
C GLN A 140 6.13 4.19 8.29
N PHE A 141 5.70 3.19 9.07
CA PHE A 141 4.42 2.53 8.92
C PHE A 141 3.46 3.06 9.99
N LEU A 142 2.28 3.48 9.55
CA LEU A 142 1.20 3.96 10.41
C LEU A 142 0.01 3.03 10.34
N THR A 143 -0.57 2.72 11.50
CA THR A 143 -1.94 2.21 11.58
C THR A 143 -2.88 3.35 11.91
N ILE A 144 -3.89 3.57 11.06
CA ILE A 144 -4.95 4.56 11.25
C ILE A 144 -6.23 3.81 11.61
N THR A 145 -6.72 4.02 12.84
CA THR A 145 -7.96 3.41 13.32
C THR A 145 -9.15 4.35 13.10
N GLU A 146 -10.21 3.83 12.50
CA GLU A 146 -11.48 4.54 12.28
C GLU A 146 -12.03 5.08 13.61
N SER A 147 -12.56 6.30 13.61
CA SER A 147 -13.11 6.95 14.80
C SER A 147 -14.60 6.65 14.94
N LEU A 148 -15.04 5.92 15.96
CA LEU A 148 -16.47 5.76 16.22
C LEU A 148 -17.03 7.01 16.88
N CYS A 149 -18.01 7.67 16.28
CA CYS A 149 -18.73 8.78 16.91
C CYS A 149 -20.23 8.45 16.83
N SER A 150 -20.80 7.99 17.95
CA SER A 150 -22.22 7.71 18.14
C SER A 150 -22.86 8.83 18.98
N ILE A 151 -24.19 8.84 19.08
CA ILE A 151 -24.96 9.84 19.86
C ILE A 151 -24.50 9.92 21.33
N SER A 152 -23.89 8.86 21.87
CA SER A 152 -23.54 8.77 23.29
C SER A 152 -22.04 8.57 23.56
N THR A 153 -21.22 8.25 22.56
CA THR A 153 -19.77 8.03 22.74
C THR A 153 -19.00 8.38 21.47
N CYS A 154 -17.88 9.08 21.62
CA CYS A 154 -16.91 9.28 20.55
C CYS A 154 -15.55 8.69 20.94
N ILE A 155 -15.09 7.69 20.20
CA ILE A 155 -13.71 7.21 20.21
C ILE A 155 -12.92 8.06 19.20
N PRO A 156 -11.92 8.83 19.64
CA PRO A 156 -11.14 9.68 18.75
C PRO A 156 -10.28 8.83 17.79
N LEU A 157 -9.86 9.44 16.68
CA LEU A 157 -8.88 8.88 15.75
C LEU A 157 -7.63 8.44 16.53
N ARG A 158 -7.19 7.19 16.33
CA ARG A 158 -5.93 6.69 16.85
C ARG A 158 -4.97 6.43 15.71
N VAL A 159 -3.72 6.86 15.91
CA VAL A 159 -2.62 6.61 14.98
C VAL A 159 -1.46 6.01 15.77
N THR A 160 -0.97 4.87 15.32
CA THR A 160 0.17 4.18 15.95
C THR A 160 1.25 3.96 14.91
N ALA A 161 2.48 4.37 15.22
CA ALA A 161 3.65 4.00 14.43
C ALA A 161 4.05 2.56 14.79
N ILE A 162 4.25 1.73 13.77
CA ILE A 162 4.79 0.38 13.92
C ILE A 162 6.31 0.51 13.77
N LYS A 163 7.07 0.02 14.76
CA LYS A 163 8.53 -0.07 14.70
C LYS A 163 8.95 -1.38 14.04
#